data_AF-A0A941IDT6-F1
#
_entry.id   AF-A0A941IDT6-F1
#
_cell.length_a   1.000
_cell.length_b   1.000
_cell.length_c   1.000
_cell.angle_alpha   90.00
_cell.angle_beta   90.00
_cell.angle_gamma   90.00
#
_symmetry.space_group_name_H-M   'P 1'
#
loop_
_entity.id
_entity.type
_entity.pdbx_description
1 polymer ?
#
loop_
_entity_poly.entity_id
_entity_poly.type
_entity_poly.pdbx_seq_one_letter_code
_entity_poly.pdbx_strand_id
1 'polypeptide(L)'
;MNSEGELNFEEAFVTIDNENQQYLVRIPLKGKNFELLSGVTIVYDNDYTYESKVETIVYKNNNGQGILITWINDKLAQEESVEIADYEGTSTDELQLAKSNFKCMTNCLSDQGLPTWALGLISVACAAACVGTAGLGCVACIQGLGYYGIFVYCGNSCGLTGK
;
A
#
# COMPACT_ATOMS: atom_id res chain seq x y z
N MET A 1 -1.63 -19.76 0.12
CA MET A 1 -2.19 -18.42 0.35
C MET A 1 -2.85 -18.47 1.70
N ASN A 2 -2.60 -17.48 2.53
CA ASN A 2 -3.04 -17.47 3.93
C ASN A 2 -4.45 -16.87 4.07
N SER A 3 -4.85 -16.04 3.10
CA SER A 3 -6.22 -15.55 2.95
C SER A 3 -7.12 -16.50 2.16
N GLU A 4 -8.42 -16.45 2.46
CA GLU A 4 -9.49 -17.13 1.71
C GLU A 4 -9.96 -16.32 0.48
N GLY A 5 -9.28 -15.23 0.13
CA GLY A 5 -9.67 -14.39 -1.01
C GLY A 5 -9.43 -15.08 -2.35
N GLU A 6 -10.10 -14.63 -3.40
CA GLU A 6 -9.84 -15.14 -4.75
C GLU A 6 -8.84 -14.23 -5.46
N LEU A 7 -7.81 -14.79 -6.09
CA LEU A 7 -6.83 -14.01 -6.87
C LEU A 7 -7.46 -13.49 -8.16
N ASN A 8 -7.22 -12.21 -8.46
CA ASN A 8 -7.63 -11.57 -9.70
C ASN A 8 -6.46 -11.51 -10.69
N PHE A 9 -6.28 -12.58 -11.46
CA PHE A 9 -5.21 -12.65 -12.46
C PHE A 9 -5.40 -11.70 -13.65
N GLU A 10 -6.64 -11.24 -13.92
CA GLU A 10 -6.93 -10.31 -15.02
C GLU A 10 -6.39 -8.90 -14.73
N GLU A 11 -6.27 -8.55 -13.45
CA GLU A 11 -5.71 -7.28 -12.98
C GLU A 11 -4.27 -7.44 -12.47
N ALA A 12 -3.61 -8.57 -12.77
CA ALA A 12 -2.22 -8.74 -12.41
C ALA A 12 -1.33 -7.80 -13.23
N PHE A 13 -0.30 -7.27 -12.59
CA PHE A 13 0.67 -6.38 -13.24
C PHE A 13 2.08 -6.60 -12.70
N VAL A 14 3.05 -6.09 -13.44
CA VAL A 14 4.46 -6.19 -13.09
C VAL A 14 5.01 -4.79 -12.88
N THR A 15 5.67 -4.59 -11.74
CA THR A 15 6.47 -3.41 -11.45
C THR A 15 7.94 -3.78 -11.53
N ILE A 16 8.74 -2.92 -12.16
CA ILE A 16 10.20 -3.07 -12.21
C ILE A 16 10.82 -2.11 -11.19
N ASP A 17 11.46 -2.67 -10.18
CA ASP A 17 12.26 -1.90 -9.24
C ASP A 17 13.70 -1.83 -9.76
N ASN A 18 14.01 -0.74 -10.47
CA ASN A 18 15.33 -0.52 -11.04
C ASN A 18 16.42 -0.29 -9.99
N GLU A 19 16.06 0.14 -8.77
CA GLU A 19 17.03 0.39 -7.71
C GLU A 19 17.55 -0.92 -7.14
N ASN A 20 16.64 -1.87 -6.88
CA ASN A 20 16.96 -3.19 -6.34
C ASN A 20 17.15 -4.26 -7.41
N GLN A 21 16.96 -3.91 -8.69
CA GLN A 21 17.00 -4.82 -9.84
C GLN A 21 16.04 -6.01 -9.68
N GLN A 22 14.80 -5.72 -9.29
CA GLN A 22 13.77 -6.72 -9.00
C GLN A 22 12.55 -6.56 -9.90
N TYR A 23 11.86 -7.67 -10.14
CA TYR A 23 10.54 -7.70 -10.75
C TYR A 23 9.49 -8.08 -9.70
N LEU A 24 8.51 -7.20 -9.49
CA LEU A 24 7.42 -7.41 -8.56
C LEU A 24 6.15 -7.73 -9.34
N VAL A 25 5.75 -9.00 -9.33
CA VAL A 25 4.52 -9.47 -9.97
C VAL A 25 3.39 -9.38 -8.94
N ARG A 26 2.51 -8.41 -9.10
CA ARG A 26 1.37 -8.17 -8.23
C ARG A 26 0.12 -8.82 -8.79
N ILE A 27 -0.59 -9.57 -7.94
CA ILE A 27 -1.89 -10.19 -8.23
C ILE A 27 -2.88 -9.72 -7.16
N PRO A 28 -3.80 -8.79 -7.48
CA PRO A 28 -4.81 -8.33 -6.55
C PRO A 28 -5.73 -9.45 -6.05
N LEU A 29 -6.35 -9.27 -4.90
CA LEU A 29 -7.48 -10.11 -4.47
C LEU A 29 -8.80 -9.46 -4.87
N LYS A 30 -9.77 -10.28 -5.29
CA LYS A 30 -11.16 -9.86 -5.49
C LYS A 30 -12.06 -10.39 -4.36
N GLY A 31 -13.01 -9.56 -3.95
CA GLY A 31 -14.00 -9.90 -2.94
C GLY A 31 -14.52 -8.65 -2.22
N LYS A 32 -15.75 -8.72 -1.68
CA LYS A 32 -16.43 -7.56 -1.08
C LYS A 32 -15.78 -7.03 0.21
N ASN A 33 -14.93 -7.83 0.84
CA ASN A 33 -14.32 -7.51 2.14
C ASN A 33 -12.85 -7.16 2.03
N PHE A 34 -12.29 -7.06 0.82
CA PHE A 34 -10.90 -6.73 0.61
C PHE A 34 -10.80 -5.33 0.04
N GLU A 35 -9.99 -4.49 0.68
CA GLU A 35 -9.59 -3.21 0.11
C GLU A 35 -8.64 -3.44 -1.05
N LEU A 36 -8.55 -2.45 -1.93
CA LEU A 36 -7.77 -2.49 -3.17
C LEU A 36 -6.35 -3.01 -2.95
N LEU A 37 -5.71 -2.64 -1.84
CA LEU A 37 -4.36 -3.04 -1.45
C LEU A 37 -4.16 -4.53 -1.16
N SER A 38 -5.23 -5.32 -1.11
CA SER A 38 -5.17 -6.75 -0.82
C SER A 38 -4.71 -7.54 -2.04
N GLY A 39 -3.82 -8.51 -1.85
CA GLY A 39 -3.20 -9.23 -2.96
C GLY A 39 -1.93 -9.96 -2.58
N VAL A 40 -1.37 -10.67 -3.56
CA VAL A 40 -0.08 -11.34 -3.47
C VAL A 40 0.91 -10.66 -4.42
N THR A 41 2.13 -10.43 -3.95
CA THR A 41 3.26 -9.95 -4.73
C THR A 41 4.32 -11.04 -4.74
N ILE A 42 4.75 -11.48 -5.92
CA ILE A 42 5.89 -12.38 -6.10
C ILE A 42 7.08 -11.55 -6.54
N VAL A 43 8.20 -11.68 -5.84
CA VAL A 43 9.43 -10.95 -6.12
C VAL A 43 10.42 -11.88 -6.79
N TYR A 44 10.92 -11.44 -7.93
CA TYR A 44 12.00 -12.08 -8.67
C TYR A 44 13.21 -11.15 -8.72
N ASP A 45 14.40 -11.73 -8.69
CA ASP A 45 15.65 -11.01 -8.97
C ASP A 45 15.80 -10.71 -10.48
N ASN A 46 16.90 -10.06 -10.85
CA ASN A 46 17.17 -9.67 -12.23
C ASN A 46 17.37 -10.87 -13.19
N ASP A 47 17.66 -12.06 -12.66
CA ASP A 47 17.81 -13.31 -13.42
C ASP A 47 16.48 -14.10 -13.49
N TYR A 48 15.38 -13.50 -13.04
CA TYR A 48 14.06 -14.11 -12.92
C TYR A 48 14.02 -15.30 -11.93
N THR A 49 14.96 -15.34 -10.98
CA THR A 49 14.94 -16.29 -9.88
C THR A 49 13.94 -15.83 -8.83
N TYR A 50 13.12 -16.75 -8.35
CA TYR A 50 12.20 -16.48 -7.24
C TYR A 50 12.98 -16.11 -5.97
N GLU A 51 12.68 -14.94 -5.39
CA GLU A 51 13.27 -14.51 -4.12
C GLU A 51 12.28 -14.62 -2.97
N SER A 52 11.07 -14.11 -3.16
CA SER A 52 10.07 -14.09 -2.09
C SER A 52 8.65 -13.95 -2.59
N LYS A 53 7.71 -14.24 -1.69
CA LYS A 53 6.28 -13.99 -1.84
C LYS A 53 5.81 -13.15 -0.67
N VAL A 54 5.15 -12.03 -0.97
CA VAL A 54 4.54 -11.13 0.00
C VAL A 54 3.03 -11.20 -0.19
N GLU A 55 2.29 -11.54 0.85
CA GLU A 55 0.83 -11.51 0.85
C GLU A 55 0.38 -10.37 1.77
N THR A 56 -0.45 -9.47 1.26
CA THR A 56 -0.98 -8.33 2.01
C THR A 56 -2.49 -8.38 1.96
N ILE A 57 -3.14 -8.26 3.12
CA ILE A 57 -4.59 -8.26 3.28
C ILE A 57 -4.97 -6.99 4.02
N VAL A 58 -5.87 -6.21 3.43
CA VAL A 58 -6.37 -4.98 4.02
C VAL A 58 -7.88 -5.02 4.01
N TYR A 59 -8.51 -4.83 5.17
CA TYR A 59 -9.96 -4.87 5.30
C TYR A 59 -10.46 -4.07 6.49
N LYS A 60 -11.74 -3.67 6.42
CA LYS A 60 -12.46 -3.11 7.56
C LYS A 60 -13.14 -4.21 8.35
N ASN A 61 -12.92 -4.25 9.67
CA ASN A 61 -13.63 -5.17 10.56
C ASN A 61 -14.97 -4.57 11.03
N ASN A 62 -15.80 -5.40 11.67
CA ASN A 62 -17.13 -5.00 12.15
C ASN A 62 -17.10 -3.99 13.32
N ASN A 63 -15.94 -3.81 13.96
CA ASN A 63 -15.77 -2.87 15.07
C ASN A 63 -15.39 -1.46 14.58
N GLY A 64 -15.29 -1.24 13.26
CA GLY A 64 -14.89 0.05 12.70
C GLY A 64 -13.38 0.25 12.64
N GLN A 65 -12.60 -0.82 12.78
CA GLN A 65 -11.14 -0.76 12.63
C GLN A 65 -10.73 -1.17 11.21
N GLY A 66 -9.71 -0.50 10.70
CA GLY A 66 -8.97 -0.94 9.54
C GLY A 66 -7.86 -1.89 9.95
N ILE A 67 -7.74 -3.03 9.28
CA ILE A 67 -6.73 -4.06 9.57
C ILE A 67 -5.82 -4.21 8.35
N LEU A 68 -4.50 -4.29 8.60
CA LEU A 68 -3.50 -4.68 7.61
C LEU A 68 -2.74 -5.89 8.14
N ILE A 69 -2.66 -6.94 7.34
CA ILE A 69 -1.87 -8.13 7.66
C ILE A 69 -0.93 -8.42 6.49
N THR A 70 0.34 -8.65 6.81
CA THR A 70 1.37 -8.97 5.82
C THR A 70 2.09 -10.26 6.20
N TRP A 71 2.18 -11.18 5.23
CA TRP A 71 3.01 -12.38 5.32
C TRP A 71 4.14 -12.31 4.30
N ILE A 72 5.33 -12.76 4.70
CA ILE A 72 6.47 -12.94 3.82
C ILE A 72 6.86 -14.42 3.86
N ASN A 73 6.85 -15.08 2.69
CA ASN A 73 7.12 -16.51 2.58
C ASN A 73 6.29 -17.34 3.58
N ASP A 74 4.98 -17.04 3.66
CA ASP A 74 3.99 -17.67 4.55
C ASP A 74 4.25 -17.50 6.06
N LYS A 75 5.19 -16.62 6.44
CA LYS A 75 5.40 -16.23 7.84
C LYS A 75 4.79 -14.86 8.08
N LEU A 76 4.04 -14.71 9.17
CA LEU A 76 3.48 -13.42 9.56
C LEU A 76 4.63 -12.44 9.81
N ALA A 77 4.65 -11.36 9.04
CA ALA A 77 5.65 -10.31 9.13
C ALA A 77 5.12 -9.11 9.90
N GLN A 78 3.84 -8.76 9.68
CA GLN A 78 3.21 -7.61 10.31
C GLN A 78 1.69 -7.81 10.43
N GLU A 79 1.13 -7.30 11.52
CA GLU A 79 -0.31 -7.15 11.74
C GLU A 79 -0.53 -5.80 12.44
N GLU A 80 -1.27 -4.90 11.79
CA GLU A 80 -1.55 -3.56 12.30
C GLU A 80 -3.05 -3.29 12.25
N SER A 81 -3.52 -2.48 13.19
CA SER A 81 -4.90 -2.02 13.24
C SER A 81 -4.97 -0.53 13.55
N VAL A 82 -5.90 0.16 12.90
CA VAL A 82 -6.23 1.56 13.22
C VAL A 82 -7.71 1.74 13.43
N GLU A 83 -8.09 2.63 14.34
CA GLU A 83 -9.46 3.10 14.43
C GLU A 83 -9.76 4.02 13.25
N ILE A 84 -10.77 3.69 12.44
CA ILE A 84 -11.09 4.48 11.24
C ILE A 84 -11.52 5.90 11.63
N ALA A 85 -12.16 6.06 12.79
CA ALA A 85 -12.61 7.35 13.31
C ALA A 85 -11.46 8.36 13.51
N ASP A 86 -10.25 7.89 13.83
CA ASP A 86 -9.07 8.76 14.02
C ASP A 86 -8.61 9.42 12.70
N TYR A 87 -8.93 8.78 11.58
CA TYR A 87 -8.64 9.26 10.23
C TYR A 87 -9.80 10.07 9.62
N GLU A 88 -10.98 10.04 10.23
CA GLU A 88 -12.13 10.88 9.87
C GLU A 88 -12.12 12.26 10.56
N GLY A 89 -11.11 12.57 11.39
CA GLY A 89 -11.04 13.86 12.06
C GLY A 89 -9.75 14.17 12.81
N THR A 90 -8.70 14.59 12.10
CA THR A 90 -7.52 15.22 12.73
C THR A 90 -7.12 16.50 11.99
N SER A 91 -7.68 17.61 12.47
CA SER A 91 -7.32 18.98 12.13
C SER A 91 -6.40 19.56 13.22
N THR A 92 -5.12 19.77 12.91
CA THR A 92 -4.26 20.67 13.68
C THR A 92 -3.62 21.72 12.76
N ASP A 93 -3.38 22.91 13.30
CA ASP A 93 -3.44 24.17 12.56
C ASP A 93 -2.19 24.62 11.79
N GLU A 94 -1.07 23.91 11.88
CA GLU A 94 0.22 24.43 11.37
C GLU A 94 0.53 24.12 9.89
N LEU A 95 -0.39 23.52 9.14
CA LEU A 95 -0.11 22.91 7.82
C LEU A 95 -0.91 23.52 6.64
N GLN A 96 -1.16 24.83 6.56
CA GLN A 96 -2.16 25.36 5.60
C GLN A 96 -1.85 25.20 4.10
N LEU A 97 -0.58 25.24 3.67
CA LEU A 97 -0.22 24.98 2.25
C LEU A 97 -0.18 23.48 1.92
N ALA A 98 0.33 22.67 2.85
CA ALA A 98 0.34 21.22 2.70
C ALA A 98 -1.08 20.61 2.87
N LYS A 99 -2.02 21.29 3.56
CA LYS A 99 -3.43 20.88 3.72
C LYS A 99 -4.19 20.81 2.40
N SER A 100 -4.03 21.78 1.51
CA SER A 100 -4.79 21.80 0.24
C SER A 100 -4.37 20.66 -0.68
N ASN A 101 -3.07 20.49 -0.85
CA ASN A 101 -2.50 19.47 -1.71
C ASN A 101 -2.63 18.07 -1.08
N PHE A 102 -2.48 17.94 0.24
CA PHE A 102 -2.71 16.68 0.94
C PHE A 102 -4.19 16.28 0.92
N LYS A 103 -5.11 17.22 1.14
CA LYS A 103 -6.56 16.96 1.01
C LYS A 103 -6.93 16.57 -0.42
N CYS A 104 -6.34 17.23 -1.42
CA CYS A 104 -6.48 16.83 -2.82
C CYS A 104 -5.96 15.40 -3.03
N MET A 105 -4.79 15.07 -2.49
CA MET A 105 -4.18 13.74 -2.60
C MET A 105 -5.07 12.67 -1.97
N THR A 106 -5.54 12.88 -0.73
CA THR A 106 -6.42 11.93 -0.03
C THR A 106 -7.75 11.76 -0.75
N ASN A 107 -8.31 12.85 -1.28
CA ASN A 107 -9.55 12.77 -2.07
C ASN A 107 -9.32 12.00 -3.38
N CYS A 108 -8.25 12.30 -4.11
CA CYS A 108 -7.91 11.58 -5.33
C CYS A 108 -7.70 10.09 -5.06
N LEU A 109 -6.97 9.73 -4.01
CA LEU A 109 -6.76 8.34 -3.63
C LEU A 109 -8.08 7.66 -3.22
N SER A 110 -8.93 8.36 -2.48
CA SER A 110 -10.27 7.86 -2.13
C SER A 110 -11.15 7.66 -3.36
N ASP A 111 -11.09 8.56 -4.35
CA ASP A 111 -11.80 8.44 -5.62
C ASP A 111 -11.28 7.26 -6.46
N GLN A 112 -10.01 6.88 -6.27
CA GLN A 112 -9.40 5.68 -6.85
C GLN A 112 -9.66 4.40 -6.03
N GLY A 113 -10.46 4.49 -4.97
CA GLY A 113 -10.86 3.35 -4.13
C GLY A 113 -9.90 3.03 -2.97
N LEU A 114 -8.98 3.94 -2.63
CA LEU A 114 -8.10 3.81 -1.45
C LEU A 114 -8.60 4.67 -0.30
N PRO A 115 -9.21 4.09 0.74
CA PRO A 115 -9.73 4.88 1.84
C PRO A 115 -8.59 5.47 2.69
N THR A 116 -8.81 6.66 3.27
CA THR A 116 -7.78 7.41 4.02
C THR A 116 -7.18 6.63 5.19
N TRP A 117 -7.98 5.80 5.87
CA TRP A 117 -7.50 4.94 6.96
C TRP A 117 -6.49 3.88 6.46
N ALA A 118 -6.67 3.37 5.24
CA ALA A 118 -5.74 2.41 4.65
C ALA A 118 -4.41 3.09 4.30
N LEU A 119 -4.43 4.36 3.90
CA LEU A 119 -3.20 5.16 3.76
C LEU A 119 -2.48 5.32 5.09
N GLY A 120 -3.24 5.48 6.18
CA GLY A 120 -2.71 5.45 7.54
C GLY A 120 -1.93 4.18 7.84
N LEU A 121 -2.55 3.02 7.62
CA LEU A 121 -1.92 1.72 7.83
C LEU A 121 -0.68 1.52 6.95
N ILE A 122 -0.77 1.85 5.66
CA ILE A 122 0.39 1.78 4.76
C ILE A 122 1.51 2.69 5.25
N SER A 123 1.18 3.91 5.69
CA SER A 123 2.21 4.86 6.14
C SER A 123 2.97 4.32 7.33
N VAL A 124 2.27 3.70 8.29
CA VAL A 124 2.88 3.07 9.48
C VAL A 124 3.67 1.82 9.07
N ALA A 125 3.10 0.96 8.24
CA ALA A 125 3.74 -0.26 7.76
C ALA A 125 5.02 0.03 6.97
N CYS A 126 4.95 0.93 5.99
CA CYS A 126 6.10 1.34 5.21
C CYS A 126 7.10 2.15 6.05
N ALA A 127 6.67 2.98 7.00
CA ALA A 127 7.60 3.67 7.91
C ALA A 127 8.37 2.68 8.80
N ALA A 128 7.73 1.62 9.28
CA ALA A 128 8.41 0.55 9.99
C ALA A 128 9.45 -0.15 9.09
N ALA A 129 9.08 -0.44 7.83
CA ALA A 129 10.00 -0.98 6.84
C ALA A 129 11.17 -0.03 6.55
N CYS A 130 10.92 1.27 6.42
CA CYS A 130 11.93 2.31 6.22
C CYS A 130 13.00 2.30 7.31
N VAL A 131 12.58 2.35 8.58
CA VAL A 131 13.49 2.43 9.73
C VAL A 131 14.30 1.14 9.86
N GLY A 132 13.68 -0.02 9.59
CA GLY A 132 14.35 -1.32 9.66
C GLY A 132 15.39 -1.57 8.57
N THR A 133 15.36 -0.82 7.47
CA THR A 133 16.15 -1.08 6.25
C THR A 133 17.00 0.09 5.78
N ALA A 134 17.24 1.08 6.65
CA ALA A 134 17.98 2.31 6.33
C ALA A 134 17.44 3.06 5.09
N GLY A 135 16.11 3.02 4.86
CA GLY A 135 15.43 3.76 3.81
C GLY A 135 15.09 2.99 2.53
N LEU A 136 15.76 1.86 2.24
CA LEU A 136 15.49 1.08 1.02
C LEU A 136 14.12 0.39 1.04
N GLY A 137 13.66 -0.01 2.22
CA GLY A 137 12.35 -0.63 2.42
C GLY A 137 11.18 0.31 2.19
N CYS A 138 11.38 1.63 2.20
CA CYS A 138 10.31 2.59 1.86
C CYS A 138 9.87 2.42 0.41
N VAL A 139 10.85 2.41 -0.49
CA VAL A 139 10.64 2.38 -1.94
C VAL A 139 10.05 1.02 -2.30
N ALA A 140 10.64 -0.07 -1.81
CA ALA A 140 10.13 -1.41 -2.01
C ALA A 140 8.71 -1.61 -1.45
N CYS A 141 8.38 -1.02 -0.29
CA CYS A 141 7.03 -1.12 0.29
C CYS A 141 5.97 -0.46 -0.60
N ILE A 142 6.23 0.76 -1.10
CA ILE A 142 5.28 1.47 -1.97
C ILE A 142 5.19 0.80 -3.36
N GLN A 143 6.33 0.39 -3.92
CA GLN A 143 6.43 -0.29 -5.22
C GLN A 143 5.75 -1.67 -5.19
N GLY A 144 5.93 -2.43 -4.10
CA GLY A 144 5.40 -3.78 -3.93
C GLY A 144 3.90 -3.85 -3.68
N LEU A 145 3.31 -2.77 -3.18
CA LEU A 145 1.86 -2.60 -3.18
C LEU A 145 1.32 -2.32 -4.58
N GLY A 146 2.17 -1.78 -5.47
CA GLY A 146 1.84 -1.61 -6.88
C GLY A 146 0.88 -0.45 -7.19
N TYR A 147 0.67 0.43 -6.21
CA TYR A 147 -0.12 1.65 -6.36
C TYR A 147 0.75 2.88 -6.58
N TYR A 148 2.06 2.70 -6.80
CA TYR A 148 2.98 3.79 -7.12
C TYR A 148 2.43 4.67 -8.26
N GLY A 149 1.84 4.07 -9.30
CA GLY A 149 1.19 4.79 -10.40
C GLY A 149 0.03 5.68 -9.94
N ILE A 150 -0.82 5.19 -9.03
CA ILE A 150 -1.94 5.96 -8.47
C ILE A 150 -1.42 7.09 -7.56
N PHE A 151 -0.43 6.81 -6.71
CA PHE A 151 0.21 7.82 -5.87
C PHE A 151 0.88 8.92 -6.70
N VAL A 152 1.57 8.58 -7.79
CA VAL A 152 2.18 9.55 -8.71
C VAL A 152 1.11 10.32 -9.48
N TYR A 153 0.06 9.65 -9.96
CA TYR A 153 -1.05 10.31 -10.65
C TYR A 153 -1.75 11.34 -9.75
N CYS A 154 -2.12 10.94 -8.53
CA CYS A 154 -2.72 11.84 -7.55
C CYS A 154 -1.74 12.93 -7.10
N GLY A 155 -0.46 12.59 -6.93
CA GLY A 155 0.59 13.56 -6.59
C GLY A 155 0.78 14.64 -7.65
N ASN A 156 0.81 14.26 -8.92
CA ASN A 156 0.90 15.19 -10.05
C ASN A 156 -0.37 16.05 -10.15
N SER A 157 -1.55 15.43 -10.05
CA SER A 157 -2.84 16.11 -10.12
C SER A 157 -3.03 17.15 -9.01
N CYS A 158 -2.39 16.91 -7.86
CA CYS A 158 -2.44 17.78 -6.69
C CYS A 158 -1.20 18.68 -6.53
N GLY A 159 -0.31 18.74 -7.54
CA GLY A 159 0.86 19.61 -7.54
C GLY A 159 1.91 19.32 -6.46
N LEU A 160 1.96 18.08 -5.95
CA LEU A 160 2.92 17.63 -4.94
C LEU A 160 4.23 17.14 -5.53
N THR A 161 4.21 16.71 -6.79
CA THR A 161 5.39 16.33 -7.56
C THR A 161 5.70 17.45 -8.54
N GLY A 162 6.59 18.35 -8.11
CA GLY A 162 6.88 19.61 -8.82
C GLY A 162 8.35 20.01 -8.74
N LYS A 163 9.25 19.17 -9.27
CA LYS A 163 10.40 19.47 -10.14
C LYS A 163 11.36 18.28 -10.20
#